data_AF-A0A957T6A4-F1
#
_entry.id   AF-A0A957T6A4-F1
#
_cell.length_a   1.000
_cell.length_b   1.000
_cell.length_c   1.000
_cell.angle_alpha   90.00
_cell.angle_beta   90.00
_cell.angle_gamma   90.00
#
_symmetry.space_group_name_H-M   'P 1'
#
loop_
_entity.id
_entity.type
_entity.pdbx_description
1 polymer ?
#
loop_
_entity_poly.entity_id
_entity_poly.type
_entity_poly.pdbx_seq_one_letter_code
_entity_poly.pdbx_strand_id
1 'polypeptide(L)'
;MISFHQTDTLWLPEALFDHVVVPVAVAAEVKRSLGRGPDWFEVSLPRIHLLLPEQLGPGEREAIGLAIKIGSDLVVLDDLPARNAALAHGLPVVGTLGLLVRAKQRGLISEVRPLMLQMVATGHYASDRLQALILEKAGEA
;
A
#
# COMPACT_ATOMS: atom_id res chain seq x y z
N MET A 1 -5.91 5.30 -1.08
CA MET A 1 -6.33 4.58 0.17
C MET A 1 -5.84 3.13 0.11
N ILE A 2 -5.27 2.57 1.19
CA ILE A 2 -4.74 1.19 1.19
C ILE A 2 -5.91 0.18 1.16
N SER A 3 -6.11 -0.49 0.02
CA SER A 3 -7.28 -1.36 -0.25
C SER A 3 -7.24 -2.75 0.41
N PHE A 4 -6.23 -3.09 1.22
CA PHE A 4 -6.07 -4.45 1.78
C PHE A 4 -7.23 -4.94 2.65
N HIS A 5 -8.00 -4.04 3.26
CA HIS A 5 -9.16 -4.40 4.07
C HIS A 5 -10.32 -5.00 3.24
N GLN A 6 -10.30 -4.86 1.92
CA GLN A 6 -11.39 -5.30 1.04
C GLN A 6 -11.24 -6.73 0.54
N THR A 7 -10.08 -7.36 0.73
CA THR A 7 -9.76 -8.68 0.13
C THR A 7 -9.15 -9.69 1.09
N ASP A 8 -9.38 -9.55 2.40
CA ASP A 8 -8.78 -10.41 3.45
C ASP A 8 -7.26 -10.57 3.34
N THR A 9 -6.59 -9.60 2.69
CA THR A 9 -5.16 -9.61 2.39
C THR A 9 -4.38 -8.65 3.29
N LEU A 10 -5.01 -8.17 4.37
CA LEU A 10 -4.38 -7.27 5.33
C LEU A 10 -3.14 -7.88 5.99
N TRP A 11 -3.01 -9.21 6.03
CA TRP A 11 -1.83 -9.92 6.53
C TRP A 11 -0.61 -9.84 5.59
N LEU A 12 -0.78 -9.45 4.32
CA LEU A 12 0.31 -9.48 3.35
C LEU A 12 1.50 -8.60 3.71
N PRO A 13 1.34 -7.33 4.15
CA PRO A 13 2.48 -6.52 4.55
C PRO A 13 3.26 -7.16 5.71
N GLU A 14 2.59 -7.74 6.71
CA GLU A 14 3.23 -8.45 7.83
C GLU A 14 4.05 -9.65 7.35
N ALA A 15 3.52 -10.43 6.40
CA ALA A 15 4.25 -11.57 5.84
C ALA A 15 5.38 -11.16 4.86
N LEU A 16 5.33 -9.93 4.33
CA LEU A 16 6.29 -9.43 3.33
C LEU A 16 7.41 -8.57 3.93
N PHE A 17 7.23 -8.03 5.13
CA PHE A 17 8.18 -7.09 5.71
C PHE A 17 8.35 -7.38 7.20
N ASP A 18 9.59 -7.33 7.66
CA ASP A 18 9.92 -7.55 9.09
C ASP A 18 9.37 -6.41 9.97
N HIS A 19 9.30 -5.20 9.41
CA HIS A 19 8.81 -4.01 10.10
C HIS A 19 7.80 -3.27 9.21
N VAL A 20 6.59 -3.04 9.72
CA VAL A 20 5.59 -2.20 9.06
C VAL A 20 5.16 -1.08 10.00
N VAL A 21 5.51 0.14 9.60
CA VAL A 21 5.15 1.35 10.32
C VAL A 21 4.01 2.05 9.59
N VAL A 22 2.96 2.39 10.33
CA VAL A 22 1.78 3.07 9.79
C VAL A 22 1.61 4.44 10.45
N PRO A 23 1.20 5.46 9.68
CA PRO A 23 0.86 6.74 10.26
C PRO A 23 -0.45 6.66 11.06
N VAL A 24 -0.61 7.57 12.03
CA VAL A 24 -1.80 7.65 12.90
C VAL A 24 -3.08 7.78 12.09
N ALA A 25 -3.10 8.57 11.01
CA ALA A 25 -4.28 8.70 10.16
C ALA A 25 -4.71 7.35 9.54
N VAL A 26 -3.74 6.55 9.05
CA VAL A 26 -4.02 5.24 8.46
C VAL A 26 -4.49 4.26 9.53
N ALA A 27 -3.84 4.22 10.69
CA ALA A 27 -4.26 3.36 11.80
C ALA A 27 -5.70 3.68 12.26
N ALA A 28 -6.05 4.97 12.35
CA ALA A 28 -7.39 5.42 12.71
C ALA A 28 -8.43 5.04 11.64
N GLU A 29 -8.07 5.13 10.36
CA GLU A 29 -8.94 4.73 9.25
C GLU A 29 -9.20 3.21 9.26
N VAL A 30 -8.15 2.40 9.40
CA VAL A 30 -8.28 0.93 9.48
C VAL A 30 -9.15 0.54 10.67
N LYS A 31 -8.96 1.16 11.84
CA LYS A 31 -9.80 0.93 13.02
C LYS A 31 -11.26 1.30 12.75
N ARG A 32 -11.54 2.35 11.98
CA ARG A 32 -12.91 2.76 11.62
C ARG A 32 -13.58 1.75 10.69
N SER A 33 -12.83 1.20 9.74
CA SER A 33 -13.35 0.24 8.75
C SER A 33 -13.52 -1.17 9.33
N LEU A 34 -12.61 -1.62 10.19
CA LEU A 34 -12.56 -3.00 10.70
C LEU A 34 -12.93 -3.13 12.19
N GLY A 35 -13.25 -2.03 12.86
CA GLY A 35 -13.48 -1.98 14.32
C GLY A 35 -12.20 -2.05 15.17
N ARG A 36 -11.15 -2.72 14.67
CA ARG A 36 -9.81 -2.78 15.29
C ARG A 36 -8.70 -2.70 14.23
N GLY A 37 -7.54 -2.20 14.62
CA GLY A 37 -6.31 -2.31 13.83
C GLY A 37 -5.59 -3.64 14.11
N PRO A 38 -4.77 -4.16 13.18
CA PRO A 38 -3.91 -5.31 13.44
C PRO A 38 -2.86 -5.02 14.53
N ASP A 39 -2.50 -6.04 15.31
CA ASP A 39 -1.54 -5.89 16.43
C ASP A 39 -0.10 -5.63 15.97
N TRP A 40 0.23 -6.01 14.74
CA TRP A 40 1.56 -5.79 14.14
C TRP A 40 1.75 -4.37 13.59
N PHE A 41 0.74 -3.51 13.63
CA PHE A 41 0.88 -2.11 13.24
C PHE A 41 1.78 -1.36 14.23
N GLU A 42 2.97 -0.97 13.79
CA GLU A 42 3.76 0.01 14.53
C GLU A 42 3.27 1.42 14.18
N VAL A 43 2.44 2.03 15.04
CA VAL A 43 1.85 3.34 14.78
C VAL A 43 2.81 4.46 15.16
N SER A 44 3.11 5.36 14.21
CA SER A 44 4.03 6.48 14.44
C SER A 44 3.52 7.80 13.87
N LEU A 45 3.89 8.91 14.52
CA LEU A 45 3.53 10.25 14.06
C LEU A 45 4.47 10.71 12.94
N PRO A 46 3.92 11.25 11.83
CA PRO A 46 4.69 11.92 10.79
C PRO A 46 5.07 13.32 11.30
N ARG A 47 6.16 13.41 12.06
CA ARG A 47 6.67 14.69 12.55
C ARG A 47 7.61 15.33 11.53
N ILE A 48 7.13 15.59 10.31
CA ILE A 48 7.85 16.34 9.28
C ILE A 48 6.88 17.26 8.54
N HIS A 49 7.27 18.53 8.38
CA HIS A 49 6.60 19.45 7.45
C HIS A 49 7.20 19.25 6.05
N LEU A 50 6.45 18.61 5.17
CA LEU A 50 6.82 18.44 3.75
C LEU A 50 5.92 19.30 2.88
N LEU A 51 6.50 19.89 1.85
CA LEU A 51 5.76 20.51 0.76
C LEU A 51 5.23 19.40 -0.15
N LEU A 52 4.03 18.93 0.14
CA LEU A 52 3.34 17.92 -0.66
C LEU A 52 2.17 18.55 -1.43
N PRO A 53 1.81 18.02 -2.62
CA PRO A 53 0.73 18.59 -3.42
C PRO A 53 -0.60 18.65 -2.66
N GLU A 54 -1.39 19.68 -2.93
CA GLU A 54 -2.61 19.94 -2.18
C GLU A 54 -3.65 18.82 -2.30
N GLN A 55 -3.69 18.16 -3.46
CA GLN A 55 -4.62 17.06 -3.74
C GLN A 55 -4.35 15.77 -2.95
N LEU A 56 -3.21 15.62 -2.25
CA LEU A 56 -2.95 14.43 -1.44
C LEU A 56 -3.80 14.45 -0.17
N GLY A 57 -4.43 13.33 0.12
CA GLY A 57 -5.20 13.13 1.34
C GLY A 57 -4.30 13.12 2.59
N PRO A 58 -4.85 13.35 3.80
CA PRO A 58 -4.08 13.34 5.04
C PRO A 58 -3.27 12.05 5.24
N GLY A 59 -3.90 10.88 5.05
CA GLY A 59 -3.22 9.58 5.22
C GLY A 59 -2.02 9.38 4.28
N GLU A 60 -2.10 9.90 3.05
CA GLU A 60 -1.00 9.80 2.07
C GLU A 60 0.15 10.72 2.43
N ARG A 61 -0.17 11.96 2.81
CA ARG A 61 0.85 12.92 3.28
C ARG A 61 1.58 12.41 4.50
N GLU A 62 0.82 11.85 5.43
CA GLU A 62 1.35 11.23 6.62
C GLU A 62 2.21 10.00 6.30
N ALA A 63 1.79 9.14 5.37
CA ALA A 63 2.56 7.97 4.96
C ALA A 63 3.90 8.36 4.31
N ILE A 64 3.89 9.34 3.41
CA ILE A 64 5.11 9.86 2.77
C ILE A 64 6.02 10.50 3.83
N GLY A 65 5.48 11.37 4.68
CA GLY A 65 6.26 12.04 5.73
C GLY A 65 6.85 11.08 6.75
N LEU A 66 6.13 10.03 7.09
CA LEU A 66 6.63 8.98 7.97
C LEU A 66 7.72 8.16 7.28
N ALA A 67 7.53 7.76 6.03
CA ALA A 67 8.52 6.99 5.27
C ALA A 67 9.85 7.74 5.14
N ILE A 68 9.82 9.05 4.87
CA ILE A 68 11.02 9.90 4.84
C ILE A 68 11.69 9.95 6.23
N LYS A 69 10.89 10.18 7.28
CA LYS A 69 11.39 10.31 8.66
C LYS A 69 12.18 9.09 9.12
N ILE A 70 11.66 7.90 8.84
CA ILE A 70 12.26 6.65 9.31
C ILE A 70 13.26 6.06 8.31
N GLY A 71 13.46 6.70 7.15
CA GLY A 71 14.32 6.17 6.10
C GLY A 71 13.81 4.83 5.55
N SER A 72 12.50 4.74 5.30
CA SER A 72 11.88 3.49 4.86
C SER A 72 12.42 3.03 3.50
N ASP A 73 12.71 1.73 3.37
CA ASP A 73 13.11 1.10 2.11
C ASP A 73 11.97 1.10 1.07
N LEU A 74 10.72 1.23 1.52
CA LEU A 74 9.54 1.16 0.67
C LEU A 74 8.34 1.87 1.32
N VAL A 75 7.54 2.56 0.52
CA VAL A 75 6.24 3.09 0.94
C VAL A 75 5.11 2.52 0.10
N VAL A 76 4.00 2.16 0.75
CA VAL A 76 2.80 1.63 0.08
C VAL A 76 1.85 2.79 -0.25
N LEU A 77 1.64 3.06 -1.54
CA LEU A 77 0.77 4.11 -2.05
C LEU A 77 0.05 3.65 -3.32
N ASP A 78 -1.27 3.80 -3.35
CA ASP A 78 -2.11 3.37 -4.48
C ASP A 78 -2.39 4.48 -5.48
N ASP A 79 -2.51 5.73 -5.03
CA ASP A 79 -2.91 6.85 -5.87
C ASP A 79 -1.73 7.48 -6.61
N LEU A 80 -1.89 7.73 -7.91
CA LEU A 80 -0.83 8.28 -8.77
C LEU A 80 -0.21 9.60 -8.25
N PRO A 81 -0.99 10.59 -7.74
CA PRO A 81 -0.41 11.80 -7.16
C PRO A 81 0.51 11.51 -5.96
N ALA A 82 0.10 10.60 -5.08
CA ALA A 82 0.90 10.22 -3.91
C ALA A 82 2.19 9.47 -4.33
N ARG A 83 2.07 8.54 -5.29
CA ARG A 83 3.23 7.82 -5.84
C ARG A 83 4.25 8.79 -6.45
N ASN A 84 3.80 9.75 -7.25
CA ASN A 84 4.67 10.75 -7.86
C ASN A 84 5.34 11.65 -6.82
N ALA A 85 4.61 12.07 -5.78
CA ALA A 85 5.17 12.86 -4.70
C ALA A 85 6.25 12.10 -3.92
N ALA A 86 6.01 10.83 -3.59
CA ALA A 86 7.00 9.99 -2.93
C ALA A 86 8.26 9.78 -3.78
N LEU A 87 8.09 9.48 -5.07
CA LEU A 87 9.21 9.33 -6.01
C LEU A 87 10.04 10.61 -6.16
N ALA A 88 9.39 11.78 -6.17
CA ALA A 88 10.07 13.08 -6.21
C ALA A 88 10.95 13.34 -4.98
N HIS A 89 10.66 12.67 -3.86
CA HIS A 89 11.48 12.69 -2.64
C HIS A 89 12.46 11.49 -2.54
N GLY A 90 12.63 10.73 -3.62
CA GLY A 90 13.55 9.58 -3.66
C GLY A 90 13.08 8.35 -2.88
N LEU A 91 11.81 8.30 -2.46
CA LEU A 91 11.25 7.14 -1.79
C LEU A 91 10.86 6.05 -2.81
N PRO A 92 11.29 4.80 -2.61
CA PRO A 92 10.77 3.67 -3.38
C PRO A 92 9.29 3.43 -3.08
N VAL A 93 8.49 3.17 -4.11
CA VAL A 93 7.04 3.05 -3.98
C VAL A 93 6.54 1.69 -4.47
N VAL A 94 5.59 1.12 -3.74
CA VAL A 94 4.78 -0.02 -4.17
C VAL A 94 3.29 0.31 -4.02
N GLY A 95 2.46 -0.18 -4.94
CA GLY A 95 1.01 -0.18 -4.75
C GLY A 95 0.51 -1.54 -4.26
N THR A 96 -0.74 -1.62 -3.82
CA THR A 96 -1.37 -2.82 -3.27
C THR A 96 -1.29 -4.01 -4.23
N LEU A 97 -1.54 -3.83 -5.53
CA LEU A 97 -1.34 -4.88 -6.54
C LEU A 97 0.12 -5.33 -6.69
N GLY A 98 1.07 -4.42 -6.49
CA GLY A 98 2.50 -4.75 -6.50
C GLY A 98 2.94 -5.58 -5.28
N LEU A 99 2.17 -5.55 -4.20
CA LEU A 99 2.36 -6.45 -3.05
C LEU A 99 1.83 -7.85 -3.34
N LEU A 100 0.72 -8.01 -4.10
CA LEU A 100 0.28 -9.33 -4.58
C LEU A 100 1.37 -10.03 -5.42
N VAL A 101 2.00 -9.29 -6.34
CA VAL A 101 3.10 -9.83 -7.15
C VAL A 101 4.26 -10.30 -6.26
N ARG A 102 4.67 -9.49 -5.28
CA ARG A 102 5.73 -9.88 -4.34
C ARG A 102 5.35 -11.08 -3.49
N ALA A 103 4.10 -11.16 -3.05
CA ALA A 103 3.58 -12.28 -2.29
C ALA A 103 3.69 -13.58 -3.10
N LYS A 104 3.31 -13.55 -4.39
CA LYS A 104 3.47 -14.71 -5.27
C LYS A 104 4.93 -15.07 -5.48
N GLN A 105 5.79 -14.09 -5.75
CA GLN A 105 7.23 -14.32 -5.94
C GLN A 105 7.90 -14.95 -4.72
N ARG A 106 7.36 -14.73 -3.52
CA ARG A 106 7.81 -15.36 -2.27
C ARG A 106 7.06 -16.65 -1.92
N GLY A 107 6.14 -17.11 -2.77
CA GLY A 107 5.34 -18.33 -2.54
C GLY A 107 4.28 -18.19 -1.43
N LEU A 108 3.94 -16.97 -1.01
CA LEU A 108 2.90 -16.71 0.00
C LEU A 108 1.48 -16.90 -0.55
N ILE A 109 1.32 -16.73 -1.86
CA ILE A 109 0.07 -16.98 -2.59
C ILE A 109 0.38 -17.75 -3.89
N SER A 110 -0.57 -18.54 -4.36
CA SER A 110 -0.42 -19.30 -5.61
C SER A 110 -0.67 -18.44 -6.85
N GLU A 111 -1.66 -17.55 -6.78
CA GLU A 111 -2.17 -16.80 -7.93
C GLU A 111 -2.50 -15.35 -7.56
N VAL A 112 -2.16 -14.42 -8.44
CA VAL A 112 -2.44 -12.98 -8.31
C VAL A 112 -3.80 -12.63 -8.92
N ARG A 113 -4.15 -13.24 -10.07
CA ARG A 113 -5.38 -12.96 -10.80
C ARG A 113 -6.66 -12.96 -9.94
N PRO A 114 -6.99 -14.00 -9.14
CA PRO A 114 -8.24 -14.02 -8.39
C PRO A 114 -8.32 -12.89 -7.36
N LEU A 115 -7.21 -12.64 -6.65
CA LEU A 115 -7.13 -11.57 -5.65
C LEU A 115 -7.22 -10.18 -6.29
N MET A 116 -6.53 -9.97 -7.42
CA MET A 116 -6.62 -8.72 -8.18
C MET A 116 -8.05 -8.46 -8.66
N LEU A 117 -8.72 -9.45 -9.23
CA LEU A 117 -10.10 -9.31 -9.70
C LEU A 117 -11.07 -9.04 -8.54
N GLN A 118 -10.86 -9.66 -7.38
CA GLN A 118 -11.64 -9.37 -6.18
C GLN A 118 -11.44 -7.91 -5.74
N MET A 119 -10.19 -7.41 -5.72
CA MET A 119 -9.92 -6.01 -5.39
C MET A 119 -10.61 -5.04 -6.36
N VAL A 120 -10.57 -5.34 -7.66
CA VAL A 120 -11.25 -4.52 -8.67
C VAL A 120 -12.76 -4.53 -8.48
N ALA A 121 -13.34 -5.70 -8.19
CA ALA A 121 -14.76 -5.85 -7.93
C ALA A 121 -15.23 -5.08 -6.67
N THR A 122 -14.35 -4.90 -5.68
CA THR A 122 -14.62 -4.10 -4.46
C THR A 122 -14.30 -2.61 -4.60
N GLY A 123 -13.95 -2.16 -5.81
CA GLY A 123 -13.76 -0.75 -6.14
C GLY A 123 -12.31 -0.26 -6.19
N HIS A 124 -11.32 -1.15 -6.11
CA HIS A 124 -9.92 -0.79 -6.37
C HIS A 124 -9.75 -0.48 -7.87
N TYR A 125 -9.27 0.72 -8.18
CA TYR A 125 -9.08 1.11 -9.57
C TYR A 125 -7.83 0.46 -10.17
N ALA A 126 -8.02 -0.38 -11.18
CA ALA A 126 -6.94 -0.90 -12.01
C ALA A 126 -7.36 -0.95 -13.47
N SER A 127 -6.73 -0.14 -14.33
CA SER A 127 -7.00 -0.18 -15.76
C SER A 127 -6.60 -1.53 -16.36
N ASP A 128 -7.20 -1.92 -17.49
CA ASP A 128 -6.88 -3.19 -18.17
C ASP A 128 -5.38 -3.32 -18.47
N ARG A 129 -4.73 -2.20 -18.82
CA ARG A 129 -3.27 -2.14 -19.01
C ARG A 129 -2.51 -2.44 -17.72
N LEU A 130 -2.94 -1.90 -16.58
CA LEU A 130 -2.32 -2.18 -15.29
C LEU A 130 -2.55 -3.64 -14.88
N GLN A 131 -3.75 -4.17 -15.10
CA GLN A 131 -4.05 -5.57 -14.82
C GLN A 131 -3.16 -6.52 -15.64
N ALA A 132 -3.04 -6.27 -16.95
CA ALA A 132 -2.16 -7.04 -17.82
C ALA A 132 -0.70 -6.99 -17.35
N LEU A 133 -0.20 -5.80 -16.99
CA LEU A 133 1.15 -5.62 -16.47
C LEU A 133 1.39 -6.38 -15.15
N ILE A 134 0.39 -6.38 -14.26
CA ILE A 134 0.47 -7.11 -12.97
C ILE A 134 0.51 -8.61 -13.22
N LEU A 135 -0.31 -9.13 -14.13
CA LEU A 135 -0.34 -10.54 -14.50
C LEU A 135 0.97 -10.98 -15.17
N GLU A 136 1.52 -10.17 -16.08
CA GLU A 136 2.83 -10.41 -16.68
C GLU A 136 3.93 -10.50 -15.62
N LYS A 137 3.98 -9.54 -14.70
CA LYS A 137 4.93 -9.54 -13.57
C LYS A 137 4.74 -10.73 -12.62
N ALA A 138 3.53 -11.28 -12.55
CA ALA A 138 3.18 -12.46 -11.76
C ALA A 138 3.44 -13.79 -12.50
N GLY A 139 3.81 -13.75 -13.79
CA GLY A 139 3.92 -14.94 -14.63
C GLY A 139 2.57 -15.60 -14.95
N GLU A 140 1.51 -14.81 -15.10
CA GLU A 140 0.12 -15.23 -15.35
C GLU A 140 -0.48 -14.61 -16.62
N ALA A 141 0.37 -14.12 -17.52
CA ALA A 141 -0.02 -13.51 -18.80
C ALA A 141 -0.62 -14.53 -19.78
#